data_AF-F9WTM2-F1
#
_entry.id   AF-F9WTM2-F1
#
_cell.length_a   1.000
_cell.length_b   1.000
_cell.length_c   1.000
_cell.angle_alpha   90.00
_cell.angle_beta   90.00
_cell.angle_gamma   90.00
#
_symmetry.space_group_name_H-M   'P 1'
#
loop_
_entity.id
_entity.type
_entity.pdbx_description
1 polymer ?
#
loop_
_entity_poly.entity_id
_entity_poly.type
_entity_poly.pdbx_seq_one_letter_code
_entity_poly.pdbx_strand_id
1 'polypeptide(L)'
;MSGLRRYGTINSTEKPHDATTLRLAMRVYVNATTPGGLEAGAPEKDKKVHTMRWAQWFRDSDYQVWTDGSVVLDVSSGAGALVYTKEGRREKVVLGAGSLACSYRAECVAMEAGLKRLVDVMELSKTRRTRVVAFADSLSLLMALNTGPAAVKDAILRRIWDLILHIVRLRVSVNFQFVFSHCGVPRNDAADKAAEQGNAKPQSYPAWITDIVACVERQVRNEMYRAFGKGRMSRTHRSALLDHVRPAPKHSKLDRLGESLLTQFRTGTSKHFGWLHRVLTRKMDQLECRRCSAQ
;
A
#
# COMPACT_ATOMS: atom_id res chain seq x y z
N MET A 1 8.44 45.35 28.65
CA MET A 1 7.15 44.86 28.09
C MET A 1 6.75 45.89 27.05
N SER A 2 6.56 45.64 25.77
CA SER A 2 6.05 44.49 25.02
C SER A 2 6.61 44.56 23.60
N GLY A 3 7.14 43.44 23.09
CA GLY A 3 7.69 43.37 21.73
C GLY A 3 6.59 43.24 20.68
N LEU A 4 6.49 44.23 19.79
CA LEU A 4 5.88 44.04 18.47
C LEU A 4 7.00 43.69 17.48
N ARG A 5 7.16 42.39 17.24
CA ARG A 5 8.05 41.87 16.20
C ARG A 5 7.32 42.02 14.86
N ARG A 6 7.83 42.91 14.00
CA ARG A 6 7.28 43.19 12.66
C ARG A 6 7.19 41.90 11.85
N TYR A 7 6.02 41.65 11.26
CA TYR A 7 5.82 40.68 10.20
C TYR A 7 6.67 41.10 8.99
N GLY A 8 7.79 40.41 8.80
CA GLY A 8 8.57 40.49 7.57
C GLY A 8 7.86 39.71 6.47
N THR A 9 7.43 40.43 5.45
CA THR A 9 6.96 39.96 4.14
C THR A 9 7.88 38.87 3.60
N ILE A 10 7.42 37.62 3.58
CA ILE A 10 8.04 36.53 2.82
C ILE A 10 7.56 36.67 1.38
N ASN A 11 8.14 37.64 0.67
CA ASN A 11 8.13 37.70 -0.77
C ASN A 11 9.56 37.95 -1.22
N SER A 12 10.33 36.87 -1.36
CA SER A 12 11.51 36.89 -2.22
C SER A 12 11.87 35.49 -2.70
N THR A 13 11.65 35.34 -4.02
CA THR A 13 12.46 34.60 -4.99
C THR A 13 12.47 33.08 -4.93
N GLU A 14 11.73 32.50 -5.88
CA GLU A 14 12.01 31.24 -6.57
C GLU A 14 13.47 30.79 -6.41
N LYS A 15 13.66 29.64 -5.75
CA LYS A 15 14.99 29.05 -5.60
C LYS A 15 15.45 28.53 -6.97
N PRO A 16 16.69 28.80 -7.41
CA PRO A 16 17.24 28.31 -8.68
C PRO A 16 17.59 26.81 -8.68
N HIS A 17 16.91 26.00 -7.87
CA HIS A 17 17.19 24.56 -7.72
C HIS A 17 16.29 23.63 -8.56
N ASP A 18 15.31 24.16 -9.30
CA ASP A 18 14.32 23.33 -9.98
C ASP A 18 14.74 22.78 -11.35
N ALA A 19 15.34 23.59 -12.23
CA ALA A 19 15.53 23.17 -13.63
C ALA A 19 16.50 21.97 -13.79
N THR A 20 17.63 21.97 -13.06
CA THR A 20 18.62 20.87 -13.14
C THR A 20 18.11 19.61 -12.45
N THR A 21 17.38 19.75 -11.34
CA THR A 21 16.81 18.62 -10.61
C THR A 21 15.73 17.92 -11.44
N LEU A 22 14.85 18.70 -12.09
CA LEU A 22 13.83 18.17 -12.99
C LEU A 22 14.45 17.46 -14.22
N ARG A 23 15.51 18.03 -14.81
CA ARG A 23 16.24 17.38 -15.91
C ARG A 23 16.90 16.06 -15.51
N LEU A 24 17.38 15.93 -14.28
CA LEU A 24 17.93 14.67 -13.77
C LEU A 24 16.82 13.66 -13.49
N ALA A 25 15.69 14.10 -12.94
CA ALA A 25 14.54 13.24 -12.69
C ALA A 25 13.97 12.63 -13.97
N MET A 26 13.98 13.35 -15.10
CA MET A 26 13.61 12.82 -16.42
C MET A 26 14.48 11.66 -16.91
N ARG A 27 15.64 11.40 -16.27
CA ARG A 27 16.52 10.26 -16.59
C ARG A 27 16.16 8.99 -15.81
N VAL A 28 15.18 9.07 -14.92
CA VAL A 28 14.65 7.94 -14.17
C VAL A 28 13.46 7.40 -14.92
N TYR A 29 13.49 6.11 -15.21
CA TYR A 29 12.36 5.44 -15.85
C TYR A 29 11.57 4.68 -14.78
N VAL A 30 10.27 4.93 -14.69
CA VAL A 30 9.37 4.22 -13.76
C VAL A 30 8.31 3.50 -14.58
N ASN A 31 8.41 2.18 -14.62
CA ASN A 31 7.41 1.34 -15.26
C ASN A 31 6.42 0.81 -14.22
N ALA A 32 5.36 1.58 -13.99
CA ALA A 32 4.23 1.20 -13.15
C ALA A 32 3.11 0.49 -13.93
N THR A 33 3.32 0.17 -15.21
CA THR A 33 2.28 -0.42 -16.06
C THR A 33 2.02 -1.85 -15.63
N THR A 34 0.77 -2.17 -15.27
CA THR A 34 0.35 -3.56 -15.13
C THR A 34 0.48 -4.23 -16.50
N PRO A 35 1.25 -5.30 -16.61
CA PRO A 35 1.77 -5.71 -17.89
C PRO A 35 0.79 -6.59 -18.64
N GLY A 36 0.61 -6.32 -19.95
CA GLY A 36 -0.28 -7.09 -20.82
C GLY A 36 -1.76 -7.02 -20.44
N GLY A 37 -2.16 -6.03 -19.62
CA GLY A 37 -3.52 -5.96 -19.07
C GLY A 37 -3.80 -7.03 -18.00
N LEU A 38 -2.78 -7.69 -17.46
CA LEU A 38 -2.95 -8.67 -16.39
C LEU A 38 -3.40 -7.97 -15.11
N GLU A 39 -4.61 -8.28 -14.68
CA GLU A 39 -5.18 -7.80 -13.42
C GLU A 39 -4.58 -8.54 -12.23
N ALA A 40 -4.80 -8.00 -11.02
CA ALA A 40 -4.38 -8.64 -9.77
C ALA A 40 -4.95 -10.07 -9.61
N GLY A 41 -6.05 -10.41 -10.28
CA GLY A 41 -6.65 -11.75 -10.28
C GLY A 41 -6.09 -12.73 -11.32
N ALA A 42 -5.09 -12.33 -12.11
CA ALA A 42 -4.51 -13.21 -13.13
C ALA A 42 -3.89 -14.48 -12.53
N PRO A 43 -3.87 -15.61 -13.27
CA PRO A 43 -3.25 -16.85 -12.83
C PRO A 43 -1.78 -16.66 -12.42
N GLU A 44 -1.36 -17.32 -11.34
CA GLU A 44 0.01 -17.21 -10.82
C GLU A 44 1.08 -17.57 -11.87
N LYS A 45 0.79 -18.55 -12.74
CA LYS A 45 1.67 -18.93 -13.84
C LYS A 45 1.96 -17.76 -14.79
N ASP A 46 0.95 -16.92 -15.08
CA ASP A 46 1.06 -15.83 -16.04
C ASP A 46 1.81 -14.66 -15.40
N LYS A 47 1.51 -14.38 -14.12
CA LYS A 47 2.27 -13.44 -13.28
C LYS A 47 3.75 -13.84 -13.18
N LYS A 48 4.04 -15.12 -13.01
CA LYS A 48 5.40 -15.66 -12.94
C LYS A 48 6.16 -15.46 -14.24
N VAL A 49 5.57 -15.87 -15.36
CA VAL A 49 6.16 -15.69 -16.71
C VAL A 49 6.49 -14.23 -16.94
N HIS A 50 5.55 -13.36 -16.58
CA HIS A 50 5.73 -11.93 -16.70
C HIS A 50 6.91 -11.39 -15.85
N THR A 51 6.93 -11.68 -14.55
CA THR A 51 7.99 -11.22 -13.66
C THR A 51 9.35 -11.76 -14.10
N MET A 52 9.42 -13.03 -14.51
CA MET A 52 10.65 -13.65 -15.04
C MET A 52 11.12 -12.97 -16.33
N ARG A 53 10.21 -12.53 -17.20
CA ARG A 53 10.56 -11.80 -18.42
C ARG A 53 11.31 -10.51 -18.12
N TRP A 54 10.86 -9.72 -17.15
CA TRP A 54 11.59 -8.50 -16.76
C TRP A 54 12.88 -8.79 -16.01
N ALA A 55 12.89 -9.77 -15.12
CA ALA A 55 14.11 -10.20 -14.46
C ALA A 55 15.19 -10.62 -15.48
N GLN A 56 14.76 -11.28 -16.57
CA GLN A 56 15.61 -11.64 -17.69
C GLN A 56 16.00 -10.44 -18.57
N TRP A 57 15.07 -9.55 -18.87
CA TRP A 57 15.33 -8.32 -19.64
C TRP A 57 16.41 -7.46 -18.99
N PHE A 58 16.37 -7.35 -17.65
CA PHE A 58 17.35 -6.59 -16.88
C PHE A 58 18.50 -7.45 -16.33
N ARG A 59 18.71 -8.66 -16.85
CA ARG A 59 19.80 -9.57 -16.43
C ARG A 59 21.16 -8.90 -16.50
N ASP A 60 21.39 -8.07 -17.53
CA ASP A 60 22.68 -7.39 -17.76
C ASP A 60 22.83 -6.06 -17.01
N SER A 61 21.91 -5.73 -16.11
CA SER A 61 22.08 -4.60 -15.19
C SER A 61 23.24 -4.88 -14.24
N ASP A 62 24.01 -3.87 -13.90
CA ASP A 62 25.15 -4.01 -12.98
C ASP A 62 24.65 -4.26 -11.55
N TYR A 63 23.51 -3.68 -11.21
CA TYR A 63 22.83 -3.90 -9.94
C TYR A 63 21.34 -4.14 -10.12
N GLN A 64 20.80 -5.05 -9.32
CA GLN A 64 19.36 -5.26 -9.17
C GLN A 64 18.97 -5.12 -7.71
N VAL A 65 18.06 -4.18 -7.42
CA VAL A 65 17.47 -3.98 -6.11
C VAL A 65 16.09 -4.64 -6.11
N TRP A 66 15.80 -5.47 -5.11
CA TRP A 66 14.49 -6.09 -4.92
C TRP A 66 13.98 -5.69 -3.54
N THR A 67 12.76 -5.18 -3.47
CA THR A 67 12.21 -4.60 -2.24
C THR A 67 10.81 -5.13 -2.00
N ASP A 68 10.48 -5.38 -0.73
CA ASP A 68 9.13 -5.75 -0.30
C ASP A 68 8.83 -5.22 1.11
N GLY A 69 7.54 -4.98 1.38
CA GLY A 69 7.00 -4.54 2.66
C GLY A 69 6.00 -5.54 3.25
N SER A 70 6.26 -6.00 4.47
CA SER A 70 5.37 -6.90 5.20
C SER A 70 4.65 -6.15 6.32
N VAL A 71 3.36 -6.43 6.53
CA VAL A 71 2.57 -5.79 7.59
C VAL A 71 1.74 -6.82 8.34
N VAL A 72 1.96 -6.88 9.65
CA VAL A 72 1.04 -7.49 10.60
C VAL A 72 0.25 -6.37 11.24
N LEU A 73 -0.96 -6.17 10.72
CA LEU A 73 -1.90 -5.13 11.11
C LEU A 73 -1.96 -4.88 12.64
N ASP A 74 -1.70 -3.64 13.07
CA ASP A 74 -1.66 -3.19 14.49
C ASP A 74 -0.57 -3.83 15.38
N VAL A 75 0.32 -4.65 14.83
CA VAL A 75 1.34 -5.36 15.60
C VAL A 75 2.73 -4.89 15.21
N SER A 76 3.09 -5.08 13.94
CA SER A 76 4.42 -4.80 13.43
C SER A 76 4.39 -4.63 11.93
N SER A 77 5.45 -4.03 11.40
CA SER A 77 5.69 -3.99 9.98
C SER A 77 7.17 -4.17 9.71
N GLY A 78 7.47 -4.81 8.60
CA GLY A 78 8.82 -5.15 8.18
C GLY A 78 9.11 -4.66 6.78
N ALA A 79 10.38 -4.33 6.55
CA ALA A 79 10.89 -3.89 5.27
C ALA A 79 12.10 -4.74 4.90
N GLY A 80 12.06 -5.30 3.70
CA GLY A 80 13.11 -6.16 3.16
C GLY A 80 13.67 -5.58 1.87
N ALA A 81 15.00 -5.53 1.76
CA ALA A 81 15.65 -5.18 0.51
C ALA A 81 16.84 -6.09 0.21
N LEU A 82 17.01 -6.44 -1.05
CA LEU A 82 18.14 -7.21 -1.56
C LEU A 82 18.80 -6.45 -2.71
N VAL A 83 20.11 -6.26 -2.63
CA VAL A 83 20.92 -5.70 -3.71
C VAL A 83 21.80 -6.81 -4.27
N TYR A 84 21.59 -7.14 -5.55
CA TYR A 84 22.39 -8.10 -6.29
C TYR A 84 23.33 -7.38 -7.22
N THR A 85 24.61 -7.75 -7.22
CA THR A 85 25.56 -7.33 -8.26
C THR A 85 25.54 -8.31 -9.42
N LYS A 86 26.05 -7.87 -10.58
CA LYS A 86 26.16 -8.74 -11.77
C LYS A 86 27.02 -9.98 -11.52
N GLU A 87 28.01 -9.87 -10.63
CA GLU A 87 28.92 -10.96 -10.22
C GLU A 87 28.27 -11.95 -9.24
N GLY A 88 27.00 -11.74 -8.90
CA GLY A 88 26.25 -12.63 -8.01
C GLY A 88 26.43 -12.35 -6.52
N ARG A 89 27.17 -11.30 -6.13
CA ARG A 89 27.19 -10.83 -4.75
C ARG A 89 25.78 -10.38 -4.35
N ARG A 90 25.38 -10.69 -3.12
CA ARG A 90 24.05 -10.39 -2.58
C ARG A 90 24.17 -9.72 -1.22
N GLU A 91 23.63 -8.52 -1.14
CA GLU A 91 23.55 -7.70 0.05
C GLU A 91 22.10 -7.64 0.52
N LYS A 92 21.87 -7.85 1.81
CA LYS A 92 20.53 -7.97 2.38
C LYS A 92 20.33 -6.94 3.49
N VAL A 93 19.19 -6.25 3.44
CA VAL A 93 18.75 -5.30 4.47
C VAL A 93 17.39 -5.74 5.01
N VAL A 94 17.26 -5.73 6.33
CA VAL A 94 16.03 -6.09 7.05
C VAL A 94 15.80 -5.07 8.16
N LEU A 95 14.69 -4.36 8.10
CA LEU A 95 14.33 -3.29 9.05
C LEU A 95 12.89 -3.47 9.54
N GLY A 96 12.59 -2.91 10.71
CA GLY A 96 11.22 -2.68 11.14
C GLY A 96 10.71 -1.40 10.51
N ALA A 97 9.52 -1.41 9.91
CA ALA A 97 8.94 -0.25 9.23
C ALA A 97 8.10 0.66 10.14
N GLY A 98 7.94 0.28 11.41
CA GLY A 98 7.12 0.97 12.40
C GLY A 98 5.82 0.20 12.65
N SER A 99 5.38 0.12 13.91
CA SER A 99 4.29 -0.77 14.31
C SER A 99 2.93 -0.41 13.71
N LEU A 100 2.76 0.85 13.32
CA LEU A 100 1.53 1.37 12.71
C LEU A 100 1.63 1.46 11.18
N ALA A 101 2.77 1.10 10.58
CA ALA A 101 2.98 1.26 9.15
C ALA A 101 1.92 0.51 8.33
N CYS A 102 1.26 1.21 7.41
CA CYS A 102 0.47 0.55 6.38
C CYS A 102 1.40 -0.09 5.32
N SER A 103 0.85 -0.99 4.49
CA SER A 103 1.64 -1.72 3.48
C SER A 103 2.44 -0.77 2.60
N TYR A 104 1.79 0.29 2.09
CA TYR A 104 2.46 1.33 1.30
C TYR A 104 3.70 1.95 1.98
N ARG A 105 3.67 2.11 3.31
CA ARG A 105 4.81 2.68 4.05
C ARG A 105 5.91 1.65 4.27
N ALA A 106 5.56 0.40 4.54
CA ALA A 106 6.53 -0.68 4.62
C ALA A 106 7.33 -0.78 3.30
N GLU A 107 6.64 -0.69 2.16
CA GLU A 107 7.24 -0.62 0.82
C GLU A 107 8.19 0.57 0.65
N CYS A 108 7.77 1.76 1.09
CA CYS A 108 8.62 2.94 1.03
C CYS A 108 9.88 2.76 1.88
N VAL A 109 9.77 2.18 3.08
CA VAL A 109 10.94 1.91 3.95
C VAL A 109 11.88 0.89 3.29
N ALA A 110 11.33 -0.15 2.66
CA ALA A 110 12.10 -1.15 1.92
C ALA A 110 12.87 -0.51 0.75
N MET A 111 12.20 0.36 -0.02
CA MET A 111 12.83 1.10 -1.11
C MET A 111 13.94 2.04 -0.64
N GLU A 112 13.68 2.82 0.42
CA GLU A 112 14.69 3.70 1.02
C GLU A 112 15.91 2.89 1.46
N ALA A 113 15.71 1.76 2.14
CA ALA A 113 16.76 0.89 2.63
C ALA A 113 17.56 0.24 1.51
N GLY A 114 16.88 -0.25 0.46
CA GLY A 114 17.50 -0.84 -0.72
C GLY A 114 18.37 0.15 -1.49
N LEU A 115 17.88 1.38 -1.69
CA LEU A 115 18.65 2.43 -2.36
C LEU A 115 19.84 2.91 -1.53
N LYS A 116 19.69 3.04 -0.21
CA LYS A 116 20.82 3.33 0.69
C LYS A 116 21.90 2.27 0.58
N ARG A 117 21.52 0.99 0.68
CA ARG A 117 22.48 -0.10 0.56
C ARG A 117 23.14 -0.14 -0.81
N LEU A 118 22.38 0.14 -1.87
CA LEU A 118 22.93 0.27 -3.22
C LEU A 118 24.02 1.35 -3.27
N VAL A 119 23.79 2.54 -2.71
CA VAL A 119 24.79 3.61 -2.68
C VAL A 119 26.08 3.15 -1.97
N ASP A 120 25.97 2.41 -0.87
CA ASP A 120 27.12 1.92 -0.12
C ASP A 120 27.98 0.90 -0.89
N VAL A 121 27.35 0.07 -1.72
CA VAL A 121 28.00 -1.08 -2.38
C VAL A 121 28.28 -0.84 -3.86
N MET A 122 27.85 0.29 -4.39
CA MET A 122 27.99 0.61 -5.80
C MET A 122 29.43 0.99 -6.13
N GLU A 123 30.00 0.27 -7.10
CA GLU A 123 31.31 0.50 -7.65
C GLU A 123 31.14 1.13 -9.03
N LEU A 124 31.59 2.38 -9.17
CA LEU A 124 31.41 3.13 -10.41
C LEU A 124 32.51 2.79 -11.42
N SER A 125 32.11 2.35 -12.61
CA SER A 125 33.04 2.15 -13.72
C SER A 125 33.45 3.50 -14.33
N LYS A 126 34.75 3.64 -14.62
CA LYS A 126 35.28 4.81 -15.34
C LYS A 126 34.96 4.78 -16.85
N THR A 127 34.68 3.60 -17.40
CA THR A 127 34.62 3.39 -18.86
C THR A 127 33.21 3.17 -19.39
N ARG A 128 32.30 2.58 -18.58
CA ARG A 128 30.91 2.35 -18.97
C ARG A 128 29.93 2.89 -17.94
N ARG A 129 28.74 3.27 -18.41
CA ARG A 129 27.66 3.73 -17.55
C ARG A 129 27.09 2.58 -16.72
N THR A 130 27.08 2.72 -15.40
CA THR A 130 26.44 1.76 -14.47
C THR A 130 24.93 1.76 -14.66
N ARG A 131 24.33 0.57 -14.73
CA ARG A 131 22.89 0.36 -14.87
C ARG A 131 22.29 -0.32 -13.64
N VAL A 132 21.26 0.29 -13.09
CA VAL A 132 20.51 -0.19 -11.92
C VAL A 132 19.06 -0.42 -12.34
N VAL A 133 18.49 -1.52 -11.89
CA VAL A 133 17.05 -1.74 -11.84
C VAL A 133 16.60 -1.97 -10.41
N ALA A 134 15.48 -1.37 -10.01
CA ALA A 134 14.80 -1.62 -8.75
C ALA A 134 13.43 -2.24 -9.03
N PHE A 135 13.21 -3.42 -8.47
CA PHE A 135 11.97 -4.19 -8.58
C PHE A 135 11.15 -4.02 -7.30
N ALA A 136 9.87 -3.70 -7.49
CA ALA A 136 8.88 -3.62 -6.43
C ALA A 136 7.55 -4.16 -6.95
N ASP A 137 6.77 -4.78 -6.09
CA ASP A 137 5.41 -5.26 -6.36
C ASP A 137 4.31 -4.28 -5.88
N SER A 138 4.73 -3.13 -5.38
CA SER A 138 3.85 -2.06 -4.96
C SER A 138 3.59 -1.04 -6.07
N LEU A 139 2.45 -1.19 -6.76
CA LEU A 139 1.99 -0.20 -7.75
C LEU A 139 1.83 1.19 -7.13
N SER A 140 1.35 1.29 -5.89
CA SER A 140 1.16 2.59 -5.22
C SER A 140 2.49 3.30 -4.98
N LEU A 141 3.55 2.58 -4.60
CA LEU A 141 4.91 3.13 -4.52
C LEU A 141 5.39 3.61 -5.89
N LEU A 142 5.29 2.77 -6.92
CA LEU A 142 5.78 3.12 -8.25
C LEU A 142 5.00 4.28 -8.88
N MET A 143 3.69 4.33 -8.70
CA MET A 143 2.87 5.46 -9.14
C MET A 143 3.25 6.74 -8.40
N ALA A 144 3.49 6.67 -7.09
CA ALA A 144 3.94 7.83 -6.32
C ALA A 144 5.31 8.32 -6.80
N LEU A 145 6.26 7.42 -7.09
CA LEU A 145 7.53 7.78 -7.70
C LEU A 145 7.33 8.37 -9.10
N ASN A 146 6.40 7.87 -9.91
CA ASN A 146 6.18 8.39 -11.26
C ASN A 146 5.68 9.85 -11.28
N THR A 147 5.17 10.39 -10.16
CA THR A 147 4.79 11.82 -10.05
C THR A 147 5.98 12.77 -10.06
N GLY A 148 7.21 12.27 -9.87
CA GLY A 148 8.42 13.09 -9.87
C GLY A 148 8.72 13.75 -8.52
N PRO A 149 9.95 14.24 -8.30
CA PRO A 149 10.40 14.74 -6.99
C PRO A 149 9.68 16.02 -6.55
N ALA A 150 9.22 16.85 -7.48
CA ALA A 150 8.55 18.13 -7.18
C ALA A 150 7.12 17.96 -6.64
N ALA A 151 6.44 16.87 -6.99
CA ALA A 151 5.07 16.60 -6.56
C ALA A 151 4.99 15.95 -5.16
N VAL A 152 6.12 15.46 -4.65
CA VAL A 152 6.17 14.68 -3.41
C VAL A 152 6.05 15.54 -2.16
N LYS A 153 5.04 15.22 -1.34
CA LYS A 153 4.83 15.83 -0.02
C LYS A 153 5.34 14.96 1.13
N ASP A 154 5.34 13.64 0.95
CA ASP A 154 5.73 12.69 1.99
C ASP A 154 7.24 12.70 2.28
N ALA A 155 7.59 12.75 3.56
CA ALA A 155 8.99 12.82 3.99
C ALA A 155 9.83 11.62 3.54
N ILE A 156 9.25 10.40 3.52
CA ILE A 156 9.98 9.21 3.06
C ILE A 156 10.26 9.24 1.56
N LEU A 157 9.26 9.65 0.77
CA LEU A 157 9.40 9.73 -0.68
C LEU A 157 10.41 10.82 -1.05
N ARG A 158 10.50 11.90 -0.27
CA ARG A 158 11.58 12.89 -0.44
C ARG A 158 12.95 12.27 -0.22
N ARG A 159 13.14 11.49 0.86
CA ARG A 159 14.40 10.76 1.10
C ARG A 159 14.72 9.75 -0.01
N ILE A 160 13.71 9.03 -0.51
CA ILE A 160 13.87 8.14 -1.67
C ILE A 160 14.32 8.94 -2.89
N TRP A 161 13.68 10.07 -3.19
CA TRP A 161 14.06 10.93 -4.30
C TRP A 161 15.45 11.54 -4.14
N ASP A 162 15.85 11.92 -2.93
CA ASP A 162 17.21 12.41 -2.66
C ASP A 162 18.26 11.34 -3.00
N LEU A 163 18.01 10.07 -2.64
CA LEU A 163 18.85 8.94 -3.00
C LEU A 163 18.87 8.70 -4.52
N ILE A 164 17.70 8.72 -5.17
CA ILE A 164 17.59 8.55 -6.63
C ILE A 164 18.39 9.65 -7.33
N LEU A 165 18.21 10.91 -6.95
CA LEU A 165 18.91 12.04 -7.54
C LEU A 165 20.41 11.97 -7.26
N HIS A 166 20.82 11.51 -6.09
CA HIS A 166 22.24 11.25 -5.79
C HIS A 166 22.82 10.21 -6.77
N ILE A 167 22.15 9.06 -6.94
CA ILE A 167 22.56 8.00 -7.87
C ILE A 167 22.63 8.50 -9.32
N VAL A 168 21.62 9.25 -9.77
CA VAL A 168 21.58 9.78 -11.15
C VAL A 168 22.67 10.83 -11.38
N ARG A 169 23.04 11.63 -10.37
CA ARG A 169 24.18 12.57 -10.45
C ARG A 169 25.52 11.86 -10.64
N LEU A 170 25.66 10.64 -10.14
CA LEU A 170 26.81 9.75 -10.41
C LEU A 170 26.79 9.15 -11.83
N ARG A 171 25.93 9.67 -12.72
CA ARG A 171 25.71 9.23 -14.09
C ARG A 171 25.18 7.79 -14.21
N VAL A 172 24.65 7.23 -13.15
CA VAL A 172 24.01 5.90 -13.16
C VAL A 172 22.65 5.99 -13.87
N SER A 173 22.24 4.96 -14.60
CA SER A 173 20.86 4.85 -15.10
C SER A 173 20.03 4.03 -14.11
N VAL A 174 18.89 4.57 -13.66
CA VAL A 174 18.01 3.91 -12.69
C VAL A 174 16.66 3.64 -13.34
N ASN A 175 16.25 2.37 -13.32
CA ASN A 175 14.92 1.95 -13.76
C ASN A 175 14.16 1.37 -12.57
N PHE A 176 12.91 1.76 -12.40
CA PHE A 176 11.98 1.12 -11.47
C PHE A 176 11.01 0.27 -12.27
N GLN A 177 10.85 -0.99 -11.89
CA GLN A 177 10.06 -1.96 -12.63
C GLN A 177 9.09 -2.68 -11.70
N PHE A 178 7.81 -2.61 -12.05
CA PHE A 178 6.78 -3.42 -11.40
C PHE A 178 7.00 -4.91 -11.65
N VAL A 179 6.84 -5.72 -10.60
CA VAL A 179 6.82 -7.18 -10.64
C VAL A 179 5.63 -7.71 -9.83
N PHE A 180 5.15 -8.91 -10.14
CA PHE A 180 4.11 -9.52 -9.33
C PHE A 180 4.71 -10.20 -8.10
N SER A 181 4.10 -9.92 -6.94
CA SER A 181 4.33 -10.65 -5.71
C SER A 181 3.89 -12.11 -5.80
N HIS A 182 4.47 -12.95 -4.92
CA HIS A 182 4.05 -14.34 -4.66
C HIS A 182 3.81 -15.21 -5.89
N CYS A 183 4.60 -14.99 -6.95
CA CYS A 183 4.50 -15.77 -8.19
C CYS A 183 5.61 -16.83 -8.31
N GLY A 184 6.35 -17.11 -7.23
CA GLY A 184 7.40 -18.13 -7.20
C GLY A 184 8.66 -17.70 -7.96
N VAL A 185 9.00 -16.41 -7.88
CA VAL A 185 10.21 -15.84 -8.48
C VAL A 185 11.25 -15.70 -7.38
N PRO A 186 12.38 -16.43 -7.43
CA PRO A 186 13.27 -16.59 -6.29
C PRO A 186 13.80 -15.29 -5.67
N ARG A 187 14.06 -14.25 -6.47
CA ARG A 187 14.58 -12.97 -5.96
C ARG A 187 13.49 -12.12 -5.30
N ASN A 188 12.25 -12.16 -5.82
CA ASN A 188 11.12 -11.48 -5.19
C ASN A 188 10.77 -12.16 -3.88
N ASP A 189 10.56 -13.49 -3.91
CA ASP A 189 10.22 -14.27 -2.71
C ASP A 189 11.29 -14.14 -1.61
N ALA A 190 12.55 -13.87 -1.98
CA ALA A 190 13.62 -13.60 -1.03
C ALA A 190 13.53 -12.20 -0.39
N ALA A 191 13.05 -11.20 -1.13
CA ALA A 191 12.72 -9.88 -0.59
C ALA A 191 11.51 -9.99 0.33
N ASP A 192 10.47 -10.74 -0.05
CA ASP A 192 9.29 -10.99 0.78
C ASP A 192 9.68 -11.59 2.14
N LYS A 193 10.48 -12.67 2.11
CA LYS A 193 11.02 -13.29 3.34
C LYS A 193 11.87 -12.33 4.16
N ALA A 194 12.61 -11.41 3.52
CA ALA A 194 13.39 -10.40 4.23
C ALA A 194 12.45 -9.37 4.90
N ALA A 195 11.37 -8.98 4.25
CA ALA A 195 10.36 -8.09 4.80
C ALA A 195 9.63 -8.75 5.98
N GLU A 196 9.25 -10.02 5.86
CA GLU A 196 8.66 -10.80 6.94
C GLU A 196 9.56 -10.83 8.20
N GLN A 197 10.86 -11.04 8.02
CA GLN A 197 11.84 -10.98 9.12
C GLN A 197 11.95 -9.58 9.74
N GLY A 198 11.64 -8.54 8.96
CA GLY A 198 11.58 -7.15 9.43
C GLY A 198 10.53 -6.93 10.51
N ASN A 199 9.47 -7.73 10.56
CA ASN A 199 8.44 -7.64 11.61
C ASN A 199 9.01 -7.89 13.02
N ALA A 200 10.09 -8.67 13.13
CA ALA A 200 10.78 -8.95 14.39
C ALA A 200 11.86 -7.91 14.75
N LYS A 201 12.14 -6.94 13.85
CA LYS A 201 13.13 -5.88 14.10
C LYS A 201 12.50 -4.73 14.92
N PRO A 202 13.33 -3.88 15.55
CA PRO A 202 12.85 -2.70 16.25
C PRO A 202 11.96 -1.83 15.37
N GLN A 203 10.76 -1.52 15.87
CA GLN A 203 9.73 -0.74 15.17
C GLN A 203 9.94 0.77 15.37
N SER A 204 11.18 1.24 15.30
CA SER A 204 11.58 2.62 15.65
C SER A 204 11.35 3.64 14.54
N TYR A 205 10.88 3.22 13.36
CA TYR A 205 10.53 4.13 12.29
C TYR A 205 9.39 5.05 12.74
N PRO A 206 9.51 6.39 12.56
CA PRO A 206 8.49 7.32 13.02
C PRO A 206 7.13 7.02 12.39
N ALA A 207 6.09 6.90 13.21
CA ALA A 207 4.72 6.82 12.72
C ALA A 207 4.30 8.15 12.11
N TRP A 208 3.76 8.15 10.90
CA TRP A 208 3.19 9.37 10.32
C TRP A 208 1.69 9.45 10.60
N ILE A 209 1.20 10.68 10.69
CA ILE A 209 -0.12 11.05 11.20
C ILE A 209 -1.24 10.20 10.59
N THR A 210 -1.23 9.94 9.28
CA THR A 210 -2.33 9.17 8.64
C THR A 210 -2.45 7.73 9.14
N ASP A 211 -1.35 7.07 9.53
CA ASP A 211 -1.43 5.72 10.11
C ASP A 211 -1.93 5.77 11.55
N ILE A 212 -1.54 6.80 12.31
CA ILE A 212 -2.04 7.00 13.67
C ILE A 212 -3.56 7.19 13.62
N VAL A 213 -4.04 8.06 12.74
CA VAL A 213 -5.47 8.28 12.53
C VAL A 213 -6.17 7.00 12.08
N ALA A 214 -5.62 6.28 11.08
CA ALA A 214 -6.21 5.03 10.61
C ALA A 214 -6.27 3.94 11.69
N CYS A 215 -5.22 3.84 12.52
CA CYS A 215 -5.17 2.95 13.67
C CYS A 215 -6.26 3.30 14.69
N VAL A 216 -6.35 4.57 15.11
CA VAL A 216 -7.35 5.05 16.07
C VAL A 216 -8.77 4.82 15.54
N GLU A 217 -9.05 5.21 14.30
CA GLU A 217 -10.36 4.97 13.69
C GLU A 217 -10.72 3.48 13.68
N ARG A 218 -9.76 2.61 13.37
CA ARG A 218 -9.97 1.16 13.40
C ARG A 218 -10.24 0.65 14.80
N GLN A 219 -9.50 1.12 15.81
CA GLN A 219 -9.72 0.76 17.20
C GLN A 219 -11.14 1.14 17.64
N VAL A 220 -11.56 2.38 17.37
CA VAL A 220 -12.93 2.85 17.64
C VAL A 220 -13.97 1.99 16.92
N ARG A 221 -13.79 1.71 15.62
CA ARG A 221 -14.69 0.82 14.86
C ARG A 221 -14.76 -0.58 15.49
N ASN A 222 -13.62 -1.17 15.85
CA ASN A 222 -13.56 -2.50 16.46
C ASN A 222 -14.24 -2.54 17.83
N GLU A 223 -14.09 -1.50 18.64
CA GLU A 223 -14.82 -1.36 19.90
C GLU A 223 -16.32 -1.23 19.69
N MET A 224 -16.75 -0.45 18.70
CA MET A 224 -18.17 -0.36 18.31
C MET A 224 -18.71 -1.72 17.88
N TYR A 225 -17.98 -2.49 17.07
CA TYR A 225 -18.37 -3.85 16.68
C TYR A 225 -18.40 -4.81 17.86
N ARG A 226 -17.47 -4.70 18.82
CA ARG A 226 -17.48 -5.49 20.06
C ARG A 226 -18.68 -5.14 20.93
N ALA A 227 -18.99 -3.85 21.09
CA ALA A 227 -20.18 -3.38 21.81
C ALA A 227 -21.47 -3.88 21.14
N PHE A 228 -21.52 -3.84 19.80
CA PHE A 228 -22.60 -4.42 19.00
C PHE A 228 -22.75 -5.92 19.24
N GLY A 229 -21.64 -6.67 19.19
CA GLY A 229 -21.60 -8.11 19.43
C GLY A 229 -22.05 -8.50 20.86
N LYS A 230 -21.73 -7.65 21.85
CA LYS A 230 -22.09 -7.82 23.27
C LYS A 230 -23.46 -7.24 23.64
N GLY A 231 -24.23 -6.71 22.69
CA GLY A 231 -25.56 -6.12 22.95
C GLY A 231 -25.55 -4.83 23.77
N ARG A 232 -24.39 -4.18 23.92
CA ARG A 232 -24.21 -2.94 24.71
C ARG A 232 -24.41 -1.68 23.86
N MET A 233 -25.40 -1.69 22.96
CA MET A 233 -25.63 -0.53 22.08
C MET A 233 -26.14 0.68 22.86
N SER A 234 -25.74 1.87 22.43
CA SER A 234 -26.52 3.09 22.65
C SER A 234 -27.91 2.91 22.03
N ARG A 235 -28.96 3.40 22.73
CA ARG A 235 -30.36 3.32 22.29
C ARG A 235 -30.51 3.93 20.88
N THR A 236 -30.49 3.09 19.85
CA THR A 236 -30.78 3.52 18.48
C THR A 236 -32.27 3.37 18.21
N HIS A 237 -32.85 4.20 17.33
CA HIS A 237 -34.25 4.09 16.91
C HIS A 237 -34.60 2.65 16.46
N ARG A 238 -33.67 1.97 15.79
CA ARG A 238 -33.82 0.57 15.38
C ARG A 238 -33.90 -0.41 16.54
N SER A 239 -33.15 -0.19 17.63
CA SER A 239 -33.24 -1.02 18.84
C SER A 239 -34.57 -0.84 19.58
N ALA A 240 -35.12 0.39 19.59
CA ALA A 240 -36.43 0.66 20.14
C ALA A 240 -37.56 0.01 19.30
N LEU A 241 -37.45 0.05 17.97
CA LEU A 241 -38.39 -0.62 17.06
C LEU A 241 -38.41 -2.15 17.20
N LEU A 242 -37.31 -2.75 17.66
CA LEU A 242 -37.20 -4.19 17.87
C LEU A 242 -37.45 -4.58 19.33
N ASP A 243 -38.00 -3.67 20.14
CA ASP A 243 -38.23 -3.85 21.58
C ASP A 243 -36.98 -4.34 22.34
N HIS A 244 -35.81 -3.88 21.91
CA HIS A 244 -34.51 -4.32 22.41
C HIS A 244 -34.22 -5.83 22.24
N VAL A 245 -35.07 -6.56 21.53
CA VAL A 245 -34.88 -7.96 21.16
C VAL A 245 -33.87 -8.05 20.03
N ARG A 246 -32.80 -8.82 20.25
CA ARG A 246 -31.74 -9.02 19.27
C ARG A 246 -32.18 -10.06 18.23
N PRO A 247 -32.19 -9.74 16.91
CA PRO A 247 -32.29 -10.77 15.89
C PRO A 247 -31.03 -11.64 15.95
N ALA A 248 -31.20 -12.96 16.04
CA ALA A 248 -30.09 -13.90 16.01
C ALA A 248 -29.26 -13.70 14.72
N PRO A 249 -27.93 -13.55 14.80
CA PRO A 249 -27.08 -13.55 13.62
C PRO A 249 -27.25 -14.90 12.91
N LYS A 250 -27.94 -14.93 11.76
CA LYS A 250 -27.95 -16.11 10.90
C LYS A 250 -26.63 -16.12 10.14
N HIS A 251 -25.73 -17.03 10.51
CA HIS A 251 -24.49 -17.32 9.80
C HIS A 251 -24.72 -18.23 8.59
N SER A 252 -25.76 -17.96 7.80
CA SER A 252 -25.90 -18.62 6.51
C SER A 252 -24.80 -18.10 5.58
N LYS A 253 -23.88 -18.96 5.13
CA LYS A 253 -23.00 -18.65 4.01
C LYS A 253 -23.89 -18.39 2.80
N LEU A 254 -24.06 -17.13 2.46
CA LEU A 254 -24.71 -16.74 1.22
C LEU A 254 -23.69 -16.94 0.10
N ASP A 255 -24.15 -17.46 -1.03
CA ASP A 255 -23.39 -17.36 -2.26
C ASP A 255 -23.36 -15.89 -2.73
N ARG A 256 -22.49 -15.57 -3.69
CA ARG A 256 -22.36 -14.20 -4.22
C ARG A 256 -23.69 -13.60 -4.68
N LEU A 257 -24.58 -14.44 -5.22
CA LEU A 257 -25.92 -14.02 -5.63
C LEU A 257 -26.78 -13.65 -4.42
N GLY A 258 -26.79 -14.49 -3.38
CA GLY A 258 -27.48 -14.22 -2.12
C GLY A 258 -26.96 -12.96 -1.42
N GLU A 259 -25.66 -12.70 -1.43
CA GLU A 259 -25.08 -11.47 -0.87
C GLU A 259 -25.50 -10.22 -1.66
N SER A 260 -25.51 -10.32 -2.99
CA SER A 260 -25.94 -9.23 -3.88
C SER A 260 -27.41 -8.90 -3.71
N LEU A 261 -28.28 -9.92 -3.65
CA LEU A 261 -29.71 -9.76 -3.42
C LEU A 261 -30.00 -9.21 -2.02
N LEU A 262 -29.33 -9.72 -0.98
CA LEU A 262 -29.47 -9.20 0.38
C LEU A 262 -29.08 -7.72 0.46
N THR A 263 -28.03 -7.32 -0.25
CA THR A 263 -27.60 -5.93 -0.33
C THR A 263 -28.66 -5.07 -1.02
N GLN A 264 -29.19 -5.51 -2.17
CA GLN A 264 -30.27 -4.81 -2.89
C GLN A 264 -31.53 -4.64 -2.04
N PHE A 265 -31.94 -5.67 -1.28
CA PHE A 265 -33.07 -5.57 -0.35
C PHE A 265 -32.80 -4.63 0.83
N ARG A 266 -31.54 -4.58 1.31
CA ARG A 266 -31.15 -3.68 2.41
C ARG A 266 -31.12 -2.23 1.99
N THR A 267 -30.62 -1.94 0.78
CA THR A 267 -30.52 -0.59 0.22
C THR A 267 -31.82 -0.13 -0.43
N GLY A 268 -32.77 -1.03 -0.68
CA GLY A 268 -34.05 -0.70 -1.32
C GLY A 268 -33.89 -0.36 -2.79
N THR A 269 -32.89 -0.91 -3.47
CA THR A 269 -32.56 -0.58 -4.86
C THR A 269 -32.26 -1.86 -5.63
N SER A 270 -33.03 -2.11 -6.69
CA SER A 270 -32.78 -3.21 -7.62
C SER A 270 -32.78 -2.69 -9.06
N LYS A 271 -31.90 -3.23 -9.91
CA LYS A 271 -31.85 -2.90 -11.34
C LYS A 271 -33.17 -3.23 -12.07
N HIS A 272 -33.89 -4.26 -11.61
CA HIS A 272 -35.13 -4.71 -12.24
C HIS A 272 -36.39 -4.07 -11.65
N PHE A 273 -36.37 -3.70 -10.36
CA PHE A 273 -37.53 -3.18 -9.64
C PHE A 273 -37.42 -1.69 -9.26
N GLY A 274 -36.32 -1.03 -9.62
CA GLY A 274 -36.06 0.37 -9.26
C GLY A 274 -35.86 0.57 -7.76
N TRP A 275 -36.38 1.69 -7.24
CA TRP A 275 -36.38 2.00 -5.81
C TRP A 275 -37.53 1.26 -5.11
N LEU A 276 -37.18 0.24 -4.34
CA LEU A 276 -38.08 -0.38 -3.38
C LEU A 276 -38.18 0.54 -2.17
N HIS A 277 -39.14 1.47 -2.20
CA HIS A 277 -39.51 2.22 -1.00
C HIS A 277 -39.92 1.22 0.07
N ARG A 278 -39.24 1.22 1.22
CA ARG A 278 -39.73 0.52 2.41
C ARG A 278 -41.04 1.15 2.81
N VAL A 279 -42.14 0.59 2.31
CA VAL A 279 -43.47 0.86 2.85
C VAL A 279 -43.50 0.16 4.20
N LEU A 280 -43.09 0.88 5.24
CA LEU A 280 -43.41 0.52 6.62
C LEU A 280 -44.89 0.85 6.85
N THR A 281 -45.78 0.15 6.17
CA THR A 281 -47.21 0.23 6.48
C THR A 281 -47.42 -0.42 7.84
N ARG A 282 -47.82 0.43 8.79
CA ARG A 282 -48.14 0.11 10.18
C ARG A 282 -49.48 -0.66 10.29
N LYS A 283 -49.66 -1.72 9.51
CA LYS A 283 -50.77 -2.69 9.66
C LYS A 283 -50.14 -4.07 9.80
N MET A 284 -49.95 -4.49 11.05
CA MET A 284 -49.23 -5.71 11.42
C MET A 284 -50.12 -6.96 11.49
N ASP A 285 -51.35 -6.93 10.97
CA ASP A 285 -52.29 -7.93 11.46
C ASP A 285 -52.26 -9.27 10.70
N GLN A 286 -51.67 -9.39 9.50
CA GLN A 286 -51.74 -10.66 8.74
C GLN A 286 -50.59 -10.87 7.74
N LEU A 287 -49.33 -10.91 8.17
CA LEU A 287 -48.25 -11.40 7.32
C LEU A 287 -47.43 -12.48 8.03
N GLU A 288 -47.94 -13.70 8.00
CA GLU A 288 -47.12 -14.87 8.25
C GLU A 288 -46.10 -15.04 7.11
N CYS A 289 -44.82 -15.01 7.47
CA CYS A 289 -43.74 -15.28 6.54
C CYS A 289 -43.78 -16.75 6.13
N ARG A 290 -44.13 -17.04 4.87
CA ARG A 290 -44.19 -18.39 4.28
C ARG A 290 -42.91 -19.24 4.43
N ARG A 291 -41.77 -18.62 4.78
CA ARG A 291 -40.48 -19.30 5.06
C ARG A 291 -40.19 -19.52 6.56
N CYS A 292 -40.95 -18.90 7.45
CA CYS A 292 -40.81 -19.09 8.90
C CYS A 292 -41.75 -20.18 9.44
N SER A 293 -42.78 -20.56 8.67
CA SER A 293 -43.78 -21.57 9.05
C SER A 293 -43.55 -22.97 8.46
N ALA A 294 -42.39 -23.24 7.86
CA ALA A 294 -42.03 -24.59 7.42
C ALA A 294 -41.23 -25.29 8.53
N GLN A 295 -41.85 -26.30 9.16
CA GLN A 295 -41.17 -27.33 9.95
C GLN A 295 -40.31 -28.22 9.05
#